data_AF-A0AAV9PN37-F1
#
_entry.id   AF-A0AAV9PN37-F1
#
_cell.length_a   1.000
_cell.length_b   1.000
_cell.length_c   1.000
_cell.angle_alpha   90.00
_cell.angle_beta   90.00
_cell.angle_gamma   90.00
#
_symmetry.space_group_name_H-M   'P 1'
#
loop_
_entity.id
_entity.type
_entity.pdbx_description
1 polymer ?
#
loop_
_entity_poly.entity_id
_entity_poly.type
_entity_poly.pdbx_seq_one_letter_code
_entity_poly.pdbx_strand_id
1 'polypeptide(L)'
;MERLVSGSLQPLWAFFRNLISHLGISSNAAGLVYLAILHTVPLRSALTGTSSLLDALIICPGAYREHDAPSLNRGEYPACAAMTTGFVFRVENEATVLQLQRFGKPGHLTTLTVQSGSKGPSAGTWHACFFEAMRDTATLCYAATLAMTVCATLMLVHLEELQALLWLAVTILTRLVSVVIFRRRAQPGWKGIVEPGAKGDLLVLLSQDRWIRLRGLVDDIKAVTSGQWLRDMTPLESSAVSATTLVVWLSAGFSTTAGKDGQVVLLALLFCSAGMLGLANLSTRVSCMYGRQLQSKDSPERFERRLDLAEQLIQETGRQDWALRLGMIQPKTADDNHEHELGPKIM
;
A
#
# COMPACT_ATOMS: atom_id res chain seq x y z
N MET A 1 37.08 1.03 25.75
CA MET A 1 35.65 1.03 25.38
C MET A 1 35.22 -0.22 24.58
N GLU A 2 36.13 -1.12 24.18
CA GLU A 2 35.78 -2.38 23.48
C GLU A 2 35.13 -3.47 24.36
N ARG A 3 35.34 -3.46 25.68
CA ARG A 3 34.84 -4.51 26.58
C ARG A 3 33.41 -4.30 27.12
N LEU A 4 32.80 -3.14 26.89
CA LEU A 4 31.47 -2.83 27.46
C LEU A 4 30.31 -3.14 26.50
N VAL A 5 30.58 -3.30 25.20
CA VAL A 5 29.55 -3.64 24.18
C VAL A 5 29.59 -5.13 23.79
N SER A 6 30.71 -5.82 24.03
CA SER A 6 30.88 -7.24 23.67
C SER A 6 29.98 -8.20 24.46
N GLY A 7 29.52 -7.81 25.66
CA GLY A 7 28.70 -8.68 26.51
C GLY A 7 27.20 -8.69 26.16
N SER A 8 26.64 -7.62 25.60
CA SER A 8 25.18 -7.49 25.44
C SER A 8 24.64 -8.09 24.13
N LEU A 9 25.48 -8.23 23.09
CA LEU A 9 25.07 -8.74 21.78
C LEU A 9 25.38 -10.23 21.57
N GLN A 10 26.25 -10.83 22.40
CA GLN A 10 26.57 -12.26 22.37
C GLN A 10 25.36 -13.22 22.49
N PRO A 11 24.38 -13.00 23.40
CA PRO A 11 23.25 -13.93 23.52
C PRO A 11 22.32 -13.88 22.29
N LEU A 12 22.13 -12.69 21.72
CA LEU A 12 21.31 -12.50 20.52
C LEU A 12 22.00 -13.11 19.30
N TRP A 13 23.32 -12.93 19.17
CA TRP A 13 24.14 -13.60 18.17
C TRP A 13 24.07 -15.13 18.24
N ALA A 14 24.22 -15.70 19.43
CA ALA A 14 24.13 -17.14 19.66
C ALA A 14 22.74 -17.68 19.29
N PHE A 15 21.67 -16.94 19.60
CA PHE A 15 20.30 -17.30 19.23
C PHE A 15 20.12 -17.40 17.71
N PHE A 16 20.50 -16.37 16.95
CA PHE A 16 20.32 -16.39 15.49
C PHE A 16 21.17 -17.47 14.81
N ARG A 17 22.41 -17.66 15.27
CA ARG A 17 23.29 -18.71 14.76
C ARG A 17 22.69 -20.11 15.00
N ASN A 18 22.19 -20.37 16.20
CA ASN A 18 21.55 -21.64 16.54
C ASN A 18 20.26 -21.85 15.73
N LEU A 19 19.42 -20.83 15.59
CA LEU A 19 18.17 -20.90 14.83
C LEU A 19 18.41 -21.27 13.36
N ILE A 20 19.36 -20.61 12.69
CA ILE A 20 19.65 -20.87 11.27
C ILE A 20 20.30 -22.25 11.10
N SER A 21 21.16 -22.66 12.03
CA SER A 21 21.75 -24.01 12.01
C SER A 21 20.71 -25.12 12.18
N HIS A 22 19.69 -24.90 13.04
CA HIS A 22 18.58 -25.84 13.23
C HIS A 22 17.64 -25.91 12.03
N LEU A 23 17.49 -24.82 11.28
CA LEU A 23 16.63 -24.75 10.08
C LEU A 23 17.27 -25.42 8.85
N GLY A 24 18.54 -25.87 8.92
CA GLY A 24 19.22 -26.53 7.80
C GLY A 24 19.42 -25.63 6.57
N ILE A 25 19.24 -24.30 6.73
CA ILE A 25 19.41 -23.35 5.64
C ILE A 25 20.90 -23.26 5.34
N SER A 26 21.31 -23.67 4.13
CA SER A 26 22.68 -23.46 3.69
C SER A 26 22.99 -21.98 3.76
N SER A 27 24.09 -21.60 4.41
CA SER A 27 24.48 -20.20 4.60
C SER A 27 24.52 -19.43 3.27
N ASN A 28 24.79 -20.11 2.15
CA ASN A 28 24.89 -19.54 0.81
C ASN A 28 23.56 -19.06 0.16
N ALA A 29 22.45 -18.98 0.90
CA ALA A 29 21.13 -18.68 0.33
C ALA A 29 20.71 -17.19 0.39
N ALA A 30 21.46 -16.30 1.05
CA ALA A 30 21.03 -14.91 1.31
C ALA A 30 20.61 -14.15 0.04
N GLY A 31 21.41 -14.20 -1.03
CA GLY A 31 21.07 -13.55 -2.31
C GLY A 31 19.85 -14.15 -2.99
N LEU A 32 19.65 -15.47 -2.89
CA LEU A 32 18.45 -16.13 -3.43
C LEU A 32 17.19 -15.73 -2.65
N VAL A 33 17.29 -15.62 -1.33
CA VAL A 33 16.19 -15.12 -0.48
C VAL A 33 15.85 -13.67 -0.84
N TYR A 34 16.84 -12.82 -1.13
CA TYR A 34 16.58 -11.46 -1.59
C TYR A 34 15.81 -11.41 -2.92
N LEU A 35 16.06 -12.36 -3.83
CA LEU A 35 15.34 -12.49 -5.09
C LEU A 35 13.91 -13.05 -4.94
N ALA A 36 13.51 -13.51 -3.76
CA ALA A 36 12.16 -14.05 -3.57
C ALA A 36 11.08 -13.01 -3.86
N ILE A 37 10.00 -13.45 -4.51
CA ILE A 37 8.91 -12.57 -4.94
C ILE A 37 8.02 -12.28 -3.74
N LEU A 38 8.29 -11.16 -3.07
CA LEU A 38 7.48 -10.67 -1.96
C LEU A 38 7.02 -9.24 -2.24
N HIS A 39 5.74 -8.97 -1.98
CA HIS A 39 5.09 -7.69 -2.28
C HIS A 39 5.06 -6.70 -1.11
N THR A 40 5.86 -6.91 -0.06
CA THR A 40 5.83 -6.08 1.16
C THR A 40 6.20 -4.62 0.89
N VAL A 41 7.26 -4.37 0.11
CA VAL A 41 7.68 -3.02 -0.28
C VAL A 41 6.67 -2.38 -1.24
N PRO A 42 6.29 -3.00 -2.38
CA PRO A 42 5.24 -2.47 -3.25
C PRO A 42 3.93 -2.11 -2.52
N LEU A 43 3.50 -2.98 -1.60
CA LEU A 43 2.29 -2.75 -0.80
C LEU A 43 2.45 -1.54 0.13
N ARG A 44 3.62 -1.35 0.74
CA ARG A 44 3.89 -0.19 1.60
C ARG A 44 3.79 1.10 0.82
N SER A 45 4.41 1.16 -0.36
CA SER A 45 4.36 2.34 -1.24
C SER A 45 2.93 2.62 -1.71
N ALA A 46 2.12 1.58 -1.96
CA ALA A 46 0.71 1.73 -2.32
C ALA A 46 -0.16 2.25 -1.17
N LEU A 47 0.14 1.91 0.09
CA LEU A 47 -0.59 2.41 1.25
C LEU A 47 -0.27 3.86 1.60
N THR A 48 0.94 4.30 1.26
CA THR A 48 1.42 5.66 1.54
C THR A 48 1.30 6.58 0.33
N GLY A 49 1.04 6.01 -0.86
CA GLY A 49 0.91 6.71 -2.14
C GLY A 49 2.23 7.16 -2.73
N THR A 50 3.35 7.05 -1.99
CA THR A 50 4.70 7.45 -2.40
C THR A 50 5.74 6.75 -1.54
N SER A 51 7.03 6.93 -1.86
CA SER A 51 8.13 6.35 -1.08
C SER A 51 8.95 7.44 -0.39
N SER A 52 9.40 7.17 0.83
CA SER A 52 10.36 8.03 1.52
C SER A 52 11.78 7.75 1.01
N LEU A 53 12.70 8.72 1.08
CA LEU A 53 14.11 8.44 0.72
C LEU A 53 14.75 7.40 1.67
N LEU A 54 14.24 7.30 2.90
CA LEU A 54 14.67 6.30 3.87
C LEU A 54 14.27 4.87 3.44
N ASP A 55 13.32 4.72 2.51
CA ASP A 55 12.93 3.41 1.96
C ASP A 55 14.06 2.75 1.17
N ALA A 56 15.15 3.48 0.88
CA ALA A 56 16.40 2.93 0.38
C ALA A 56 17.09 1.98 1.38
N LEU A 57 16.88 2.20 2.68
CA LEU A 57 17.40 1.36 3.77
C LEU A 57 16.47 0.18 4.08
N ILE A 58 15.30 0.07 3.46
CA ILE A 58 14.40 -1.06 3.66
C ILE A 58 14.85 -2.20 2.75
N ILE A 59 15.54 -3.16 3.35
CA ILE A 59 16.09 -4.33 2.67
C ILE A 59 15.22 -5.54 2.99
N CYS A 60 14.36 -5.90 2.05
CA CYS A 60 13.44 -7.03 2.13
C CYS A 60 13.57 -7.90 0.88
N PRO A 61 13.22 -9.20 0.95
CA PRO A 61 12.96 -10.01 -0.24
C PRO A 61 12.05 -9.29 -1.22
N GLY A 62 12.41 -9.31 -2.51
CA GLY A 62 11.60 -8.72 -3.59
C GLY A 62 11.59 -7.19 -3.63
N ALA A 63 12.37 -6.50 -2.79
CA ALA A 63 12.36 -5.04 -2.72
C ALA A 63 12.74 -4.35 -4.04
N TYR A 64 13.51 -5.00 -4.92
CA TYR A 64 13.83 -4.48 -6.25
C TYR A 64 12.62 -4.37 -7.20
N ARG A 65 11.48 -5.00 -6.86
CA ARG A 65 10.24 -5.01 -7.66
C ARG A 65 9.23 -3.92 -7.29
N GLU A 66 9.67 -2.86 -6.61
CA GLU A 66 8.79 -1.75 -6.18
C GLU A 66 8.00 -1.13 -7.34
N HIS A 67 8.56 -1.13 -8.55
CA HIS A 67 7.90 -0.59 -9.75
C HIS A 67 6.72 -1.41 -10.25
N ASP A 68 6.56 -2.66 -9.80
CA ASP A 68 5.42 -3.52 -10.09
C ASP A 68 4.19 -3.19 -9.22
N ALA A 69 4.28 -2.20 -8.31
CA ALA A 69 3.21 -1.85 -7.38
C ALA A 69 1.83 -1.59 -8.03
N PRO A 70 1.70 -0.97 -9.24
CA PRO A 70 0.40 -0.81 -9.89
C PRO A 70 -0.30 -2.15 -10.19
N SER A 71 0.44 -3.24 -10.38
CA SER A 71 -0.13 -4.57 -10.64
C SER A 71 -0.82 -5.19 -9.43
N LEU A 72 -0.63 -4.63 -8.23
CA LEU A 72 -1.25 -5.15 -7.00
C LEU A 72 -2.78 -5.05 -7.01
N ASN A 73 -3.36 -4.15 -7.79
CA ASN A 73 -4.82 -4.06 -7.97
C ASN A 73 -5.40 -5.24 -8.78
N ARG A 74 -4.55 -6.14 -9.31
CA ARG A 74 -4.91 -7.30 -10.13
C ARG A 74 -5.67 -6.93 -11.41
N GLY A 75 -5.42 -5.73 -11.94
CA GLY A 75 -6.09 -5.21 -13.14
C GLY A 75 -7.56 -4.83 -12.94
N GLU A 76 -8.02 -4.71 -11.69
CA GLU A 76 -9.37 -4.25 -11.39
C GLU A 76 -9.50 -2.73 -11.58
N TYR A 77 -10.52 -2.30 -12.31
CA TYR A 77 -10.90 -0.89 -12.48
C TYR A 77 -12.40 -0.75 -12.18
N PRO A 78 -12.77 -0.62 -10.90
CA PRO A 78 -14.15 -0.74 -10.46
C PRO A 78 -15.00 0.40 -11.02
N ALA A 79 -16.23 0.06 -11.40
CA ALA A 79 -17.22 1.06 -11.76
C ALA A 79 -17.64 1.84 -10.52
N CYS A 80 -17.77 3.15 -10.66
CA CYS A 80 -18.22 4.03 -9.61
C CYS A 80 -19.24 5.03 -10.14
N ALA A 81 -20.19 5.41 -9.29
CA ALA A 81 -21.15 6.44 -9.60
C ALA A 81 -21.15 7.53 -8.54
N ALA A 82 -21.17 8.77 -8.99
CA ALA A 82 -21.47 9.90 -8.14
C ALA A 82 -22.97 9.92 -7.83
N MET A 83 -23.34 9.62 -6.59
CA MET A 83 -24.74 9.61 -6.17
C MET A 83 -25.34 11.02 -6.12
N THR A 84 -24.49 12.05 -6.06
CA THR A 84 -24.90 13.46 -6.10
C THR A 84 -25.27 13.92 -7.51
N THR A 85 -24.53 13.49 -8.54
CA THR A 85 -24.69 14.00 -9.92
C THR A 85 -25.30 12.99 -10.89
N GLY A 86 -25.22 11.68 -10.60
CA GLY A 86 -25.63 10.61 -11.52
C GLY A 86 -24.52 10.14 -12.47
N PHE A 87 -23.33 10.74 -12.42
CA PHE A 87 -22.24 10.44 -13.35
C PHE A 87 -21.56 9.11 -12.99
N VAL A 88 -21.33 8.26 -14.00
CA VAL A 88 -20.68 6.95 -13.85
C VAL A 88 -19.34 6.96 -14.56
N PHE A 89 -18.30 6.51 -13.85
CA PHE A 89 -16.93 6.42 -14.34
C PHE A 89 -16.19 5.27 -13.66
N ARG A 90 -14.90 5.08 -13.94
CA ARG A 90 -14.08 4.06 -13.29
C ARG A 90 -13.08 4.70 -12.35
N VAL A 91 -12.78 4.00 -11.26
CA VAL A 91 -11.62 4.36 -10.43
C VAL A 91 -10.37 3.89 -11.17
N GLU A 92 -9.55 4.83 -11.63
CA GLU A 92 -8.36 4.56 -12.43
C GLU A 92 -7.10 4.38 -11.57
N ASN A 93 -7.08 5.00 -10.39
CA ASN A 93 -5.93 4.96 -9.50
C ASN A 93 -5.74 3.58 -8.87
N GLU A 94 -4.68 2.88 -9.28
CA GLU A 94 -4.40 1.49 -8.92
C GLU A 94 -4.15 1.30 -7.42
N ALA A 95 -3.45 2.24 -6.78
CA ALA A 95 -3.20 2.21 -5.34
C ALA A 95 -4.51 2.37 -4.56
N THR A 96 -5.38 3.28 -5.01
CA THR A 96 -6.70 3.47 -4.40
C THR A 96 -7.55 2.21 -4.58
N VAL A 97 -7.55 1.58 -5.75
CA VAL A 97 -8.26 0.30 -5.95
C VAL A 97 -7.76 -0.77 -4.98
N LEU A 98 -6.44 -0.91 -4.80
CA LEU A 98 -5.88 -1.84 -3.81
C LEU A 98 -6.34 -1.54 -2.38
N GLN A 99 -6.38 -0.26 -2.00
CA GLN A 99 -6.87 0.16 -0.68
C GLN A 99 -8.37 -0.16 -0.52
N LEU A 100 -9.17 0.13 -1.54
CA LEU A 100 -10.59 -0.22 -1.59
C LEU A 100 -10.80 -1.73 -1.46
N GLN A 101 -10.04 -2.55 -2.19
CA GLN A 101 -10.09 -4.02 -2.06
C GLN A 101 -9.77 -4.49 -0.63
N ARG A 102 -8.88 -3.80 0.10
CA ARG A 102 -8.53 -4.11 1.49
C ARG A 102 -9.61 -3.71 2.49
N PHE A 103 -10.28 -2.59 2.29
CA PHE A 103 -11.35 -2.13 3.17
C PHE A 103 -12.68 -2.86 2.93
N GLY A 104 -12.94 -3.25 1.68
CA GLY A 104 -14.19 -3.90 1.28
C GLY A 104 -14.34 -5.31 1.86
N LYS A 105 -15.52 -5.59 2.41
CA LYS A 105 -15.95 -6.94 2.81
C LYS A 105 -17.07 -7.42 1.88
N PRO A 106 -17.06 -8.68 1.41
CA PRO A 106 -18.11 -9.19 0.53
C PRO A 106 -19.50 -9.06 1.16
N GLY A 107 -20.49 -8.59 0.40
CA GLY A 107 -21.86 -8.38 0.86
C GLY A 107 -22.03 -7.26 1.89
N HIS A 108 -21.04 -6.38 2.06
CA HIS A 108 -21.12 -5.24 2.97
C HIS A 108 -20.86 -3.92 2.26
N LEU A 109 -21.56 -2.88 2.69
CA LEU A 109 -21.27 -1.49 2.37
C LEU A 109 -20.28 -0.93 3.41
N THR A 110 -19.09 -0.53 2.94
CA THR A 110 -18.09 0.12 3.79
C THR A 110 -18.01 1.60 3.44
N THR A 111 -18.23 2.48 4.43
CA THR A 111 -18.16 3.92 4.23
C THR A 111 -16.76 4.44 4.60
N LEU A 112 -16.05 4.98 3.60
CA LEU A 112 -14.77 5.65 3.78
C LEU A 112 -14.94 7.16 3.61
N THR A 113 -14.21 7.90 4.45
CA THR A 113 -14.08 9.35 4.31
C THR A 113 -12.73 9.70 3.72
N VAL A 114 -12.73 10.60 2.75
CA VAL A 114 -11.54 11.21 2.17
C VAL A 114 -11.35 12.56 2.82
N GLN A 115 -10.24 12.72 3.52
CA GLN A 115 -9.89 13.95 4.21
C GLN A 115 -8.56 14.49 3.66
N SER A 116 -8.49 15.81 3.52
CA SER A 116 -7.22 16.50 3.30
C SER A 116 -6.30 16.26 4.50
N GLY A 117 -5.09 15.74 4.27
CA GLY A 117 -4.09 15.68 5.34
C GLY A 117 -3.80 17.08 5.87
N SER A 118 -3.76 17.25 7.19
CA SER A 118 -3.39 18.54 7.77
C SER A 118 -2.00 18.95 7.30
N LYS A 119 -1.76 20.26 7.12
CA LYS A 119 -0.41 20.77 6.92
C LYS A 119 0.47 20.26 8.07
N GLY A 120 1.67 19.78 7.73
CA GLY A 120 2.57 19.13 8.68
C GLY A 120 2.86 19.99 9.91
N PRO A 121 3.35 19.39 11.01
CA PRO A 121 3.60 20.09 12.25
C PRO A 121 4.54 21.28 12.01
N SER A 122 4.21 22.43 12.62
CA SER A 122 5.13 23.57 12.65
C SER A 122 6.45 23.14 13.31
N ALA A 123 7.56 23.81 12.97
CA ALA A 123 8.91 23.45 13.42
C ALA A 123 9.05 23.27 14.96
N GLY A 124 8.16 23.86 15.77
CA GLY A 124 8.16 23.71 17.23
C GLY A 124 7.49 22.45 17.79
N THR A 125 6.78 21.65 16.99
CA THR A 125 5.94 20.52 17.47
C THR A 125 6.52 19.14 17.12
N TRP A 126 7.74 19.10 16.57
CA TRP A 126 8.35 17.85 16.06
C TRP A 126 8.51 16.76 17.13
N HIS A 127 8.89 17.11 18.36
CA HIS A 127 9.02 16.13 19.44
C HIS A 127 7.67 15.51 19.82
N ALA A 128 6.63 16.31 19.98
CA ALA A 128 5.29 15.81 20.28
C ALA A 128 4.76 14.92 19.14
N CYS A 129 4.94 15.35 17.89
CA CYS A 129 4.54 14.57 16.71
C CYS A 129 5.36 13.27 16.57
N PHE A 130 6.64 13.27 16.94
CA PHE A 130 7.48 12.07 16.96
C PHE A 130 6.98 11.06 18.00
N PHE A 131 6.67 11.51 19.22
CA PHE A 131 6.11 10.64 20.27
C PHE A 131 4.70 10.13 19.92
N GLU A 132 3.85 10.94 19.30
CA GLU A 132 2.54 10.51 18.79
C GLU A 132 2.69 9.50 17.65
N ALA A 133 3.63 9.72 16.72
CA ALA A 133 3.92 8.79 15.64
C ALA A 133 4.46 7.46 16.19
N MET A 134 5.25 7.48 17.27
CA MET A 134 5.71 6.28 17.99
C MET A 134 4.59 5.55 18.74
N ARG A 135 3.39 6.13 18.88
CA ARG A 135 2.22 5.45 19.44
C ARG A 135 1.52 4.56 18.41
N ASP A 136 1.71 4.85 17.12
CA ASP A 136 1.17 4.04 16.04
C ASP A 136 2.07 2.83 15.76
N THR A 137 1.49 1.63 15.90
CA THR A 137 2.17 0.36 15.67
C THR A 137 2.74 0.25 14.26
N ALA A 138 2.05 0.82 13.25
CA ALA A 138 2.55 0.78 11.88
C ALA A 138 3.86 1.57 11.72
N THR A 139 3.92 2.75 12.35
CA THR A 139 5.10 3.62 12.33
C THR A 139 6.27 3.03 13.14
N LEU A 140 5.99 2.41 14.29
CA LEU A 140 7.01 1.68 15.06
C LEU A 140 7.62 0.53 14.27
N CYS A 141 6.80 -0.32 13.65
CA CYS A 141 7.28 -1.45 12.87
C CYS A 141 8.09 -0.98 11.64
N TYR A 142 7.68 0.12 11.03
CA TYR A 142 8.43 0.76 9.95
C TYR A 142 9.79 1.30 10.43
N ALA A 143 9.84 2.04 11.54
CA ALA A 143 11.08 2.56 12.11
C ALA A 143 12.04 1.43 12.54
N ALA A 144 11.50 0.35 13.12
CA ALA A 144 12.26 -0.86 13.45
C ALA A 144 12.90 -1.49 12.20
N THR A 145 12.19 -1.49 11.06
CA THR A 145 12.74 -1.97 9.78
C THR A 145 13.96 -1.16 9.33
N LEU A 146 13.90 0.16 9.44
CA LEU A 146 15.04 1.03 9.13
C LEU A 146 16.22 0.78 10.09
N ALA A 147 15.94 0.65 11.39
CA ALA A 147 16.94 0.41 12.40
C ALA A 147 17.65 -0.94 12.21
N MET A 148 16.95 -1.98 11.75
CA MET A 148 17.53 -3.29 11.47
C MET A 148 18.64 -3.24 10.43
N THR A 149 18.49 -2.45 9.36
CA THR A 149 19.54 -2.29 8.35
C THR A 149 20.78 -1.59 8.91
N VAL A 150 20.59 -0.58 9.76
CA VAL A 150 21.71 0.09 10.45
C VAL A 150 22.41 -0.88 11.39
N CYS A 151 21.66 -1.62 12.21
CA CYS A 151 22.21 -2.64 13.11
C CYS A 151 22.96 -3.73 12.35
N ALA A 152 22.42 -4.24 11.24
CA ALA A 152 23.07 -5.23 10.40
C ALA A 152 24.38 -4.69 9.81
N THR A 153 24.39 -3.43 9.35
CA THR A 153 25.61 -2.79 8.85
C THR A 153 26.68 -2.72 9.95
N LEU A 154 26.33 -2.29 11.16
CA LEU A 154 27.27 -2.24 12.29
C LEU A 154 27.78 -3.63 12.66
N MET A 155 26.92 -4.64 12.69
CA MET A 155 27.32 -6.02 12.94
C MET A 155 28.32 -6.53 11.89
N LEU A 156 28.06 -6.28 10.59
CA LEU A 156 28.95 -6.69 9.52
C LEU A 156 30.30 -5.97 9.56
N VAL A 157 30.34 -4.70 9.97
CA VAL A 157 31.60 -3.96 10.22
C VAL A 157 32.38 -4.59 11.38
N HIS A 158 31.71 -4.94 12.47
CA HIS A 158 32.34 -5.60 13.61
C HIS A 158 32.85 -7.01 13.31
N LEU A 159 32.21 -7.72 12.38
CA LEU A 159 32.63 -9.04 11.91
C LEU A 159 33.69 -8.98 10.80
N GLU A 160 34.08 -7.77 10.35
CA GLU A 160 35.03 -7.54 9.25
C GLU A 160 34.62 -8.24 7.93
N GLU A 161 33.32 -8.41 7.72
CA GLU A 161 32.74 -9.12 6.57
C GLU A 161 32.58 -8.19 5.36
N LEU A 162 33.70 -7.87 4.70
CA LEU A 162 33.76 -6.91 3.59
C LEU A 162 32.83 -7.27 2.42
N GLN A 163 32.70 -8.56 2.08
CA GLN A 163 31.87 -9.01 0.96
C GLN A 163 30.38 -8.87 1.26
N ALA A 164 29.95 -9.16 2.49
CA ALA A 164 28.57 -8.95 2.91
C ALA A 164 28.24 -7.45 2.97
N LEU A 165 29.18 -6.62 3.43
CA LEU A 165 29.05 -5.16 3.39
C LEU A 165 28.92 -4.64 1.97
N LEU A 166 29.74 -5.14 1.04
CA LEU A 166 29.66 -4.76 -0.37
C LEU A 166 28.31 -5.14 -0.97
N TRP A 167 27.82 -6.35 -0.70
CA TRP A 167 26.49 -6.79 -1.13
C TRP A 167 25.38 -5.87 -0.58
N LEU A 168 25.44 -5.55 0.71
CA LEU A 168 24.46 -4.67 1.36
C LEU A 168 24.52 -3.25 0.78
N ALA A 169 25.71 -2.71 0.55
CA ALA A 169 25.91 -1.38 -0.04
C ALA A 169 25.36 -1.30 -1.47
N VAL A 170 25.64 -2.29 -2.31
CA VAL A 170 25.06 -2.41 -3.66
C VAL A 170 23.55 -2.47 -3.57
N THR A 171 23.00 -3.26 -2.65
CA THR A 171 21.55 -3.39 -2.46
C THR A 171 20.91 -2.06 -2.06
N ILE A 172 21.49 -1.33 -1.10
CA ILE A 172 21.04 0.01 -0.70
C ILE A 172 21.10 0.99 -1.88
N LEU A 173 22.16 0.96 -2.68
CA LEU A 173 22.29 1.82 -3.87
C LEU A 173 21.21 1.51 -4.91
N THR A 174 20.98 0.23 -5.20
CA THR A 174 19.91 -0.19 -6.13
C THR A 174 18.53 0.27 -5.64
N ARG A 175 18.26 0.12 -4.34
CA ARG A 175 17.04 0.60 -3.71
C ARG A 175 16.91 2.12 -3.78
N LEU A 176 17.99 2.87 -3.56
CA LEU A 176 17.99 4.33 -3.67
C LEU A 176 17.58 4.79 -5.07
N VAL A 177 18.15 4.17 -6.12
CA VAL A 177 17.78 4.47 -7.52
C VAL A 177 16.31 4.18 -7.76
N SER A 178 15.81 3.00 -7.35
CA SER A 178 14.39 2.64 -7.47
C SER A 178 13.48 3.63 -6.75
N VAL A 179 13.79 4.01 -5.51
CA VAL A 179 13.01 4.96 -4.71
C VAL A 179 12.98 6.35 -5.36
N VAL A 180 14.11 6.84 -5.87
CA VAL A 180 14.17 8.13 -6.56
C VAL A 180 13.29 8.13 -7.80
N ILE A 181 13.36 7.08 -8.62
CA ILE A 181 12.52 6.94 -9.82
C ILE A 181 11.04 6.82 -9.41
N PHE A 182 10.73 6.03 -8.38
CA PHE A 182 9.37 5.85 -7.88
C PHE A 182 8.75 7.17 -7.43
N ARG A 183 9.48 7.97 -6.64
CA ARG A 183 9.04 9.30 -6.17
C ARG A 183 8.80 10.28 -7.31
N ARG A 184 9.62 10.23 -8.37
CA ARG A 184 9.43 11.05 -9.58
C ARG A 184 8.16 10.65 -10.34
N ARG A 185 7.78 9.37 -10.30
CA ARG A 185 6.57 8.84 -10.95
C ARG A 185 5.31 9.05 -10.13
N ALA A 186 5.40 9.05 -8.80
CA ALA A 186 4.28 9.20 -7.86
C ALA A 186 3.81 10.65 -7.67
N GLN A 187 4.00 11.52 -8.66
CA GLN A 187 3.51 12.90 -8.62
C GLN A 187 2.07 12.97 -9.14
N PRO A 188 1.22 13.86 -8.58
CA PRO A 188 -0.15 14.00 -9.05
C PRO A 188 -0.16 14.50 -10.51
N GLY A 189 -0.83 13.74 -11.37
CA GLY A 189 -1.09 14.13 -12.76
C GLY A 189 -2.30 15.06 -12.90
N TRP A 190 -2.87 15.10 -14.10
CA TRP A 190 -4.12 15.81 -14.37
C TRP A 190 -5.31 15.18 -13.63
N LYS A 191 -6.15 15.99 -12.97
CA LYS A 191 -7.30 15.54 -12.14
C LYS A 191 -8.62 16.23 -12.50
N GLY A 192 -8.70 16.83 -13.69
CA GLY A 192 -9.86 17.59 -14.14
C GLY A 192 -9.98 19.00 -13.55
N ILE A 193 -11.17 19.60 -13.68
CA ILE A 193 -11.48 20.94 -13.19
C ILE A 193 -11.64 20.92 -11.66
N VAL A 194 -11.10 21.95 -11.00
CA VAL A 194 -11.20 22.17 -9.56
C VAL A 194 -12.62 22.63 -9.21
N GLU A 195 -13.24 21.97 -8.24
CA GLU A 195 -14.60 22.22 -7.78
C GLU A 195 -14.60 22.50 -6.26
N PRO A 196 -14.18 23.71 -5.86
CA PRO A 196 -13.89 24.02 -4.47
C PRO A 196 -15.15 23.96 -3.60
N GLY A 197 -15.05 23.24 -2.47
CA GLY A 197 -16.12 23.17 -1.46
C GLY A 197 -17.30 22.26 -1.80
N ALA A 198 -17.33 21.67 -3.00
CA ALA A 198 -18.35 20.70 -3.38
C ALA A 198 -18.17 19.40 -2.59
N LYS A 199 -19.27 18.86 -2.05
CA LYS A 199 -19.28 17.55 -1.37
C LYS A 199 -19.56 16.44 -2.38
N GLY A 200 -18.70 15.43 -2.39
CA GLY A 200 -18.86 14.23 -3.20
C GLY A 200 -19.30 13.04 -2.37
N ASP A 201 -20.15 12.21 -2.97
CA ASP A 201 -20.55 10.91 -2.45
C ASP A 201 -20.52 9.91 -3.62
N LEU A 202 -19.53 9.01 -3.63
CA LEU A 202 -19.37 8.00 -4.67
C LEU A 202 -19.71 6.62 -4.13
N LEU A 203 -20.49 5.87 -4.88
CA LEU A 203 -20.61 4.42 -4.69
C LEU A 203 -19.66 3.72 -5.65
N VAL A 204 -18.77 2.88 -5.13
CA VAL A 204 -17.80 2.08 -5.88
C VAL A 204 -18.17 0.61 -5.76
N LEU A 205 -18.33 -0.05 -6.91
CA LEU A 205 -18.62 -1.49 -7.00
C LEU A 205 -17.33 -2.24 -7.32
N LEU A 206 -16.81 -2.97 -6.35
CA LEU A 206 -15.67 -3.85 -6.51
C LEU A 206 -16.13 -5.28 -6.85
N SER A 207 -15.19 -6.07 -7.35
CA SER A 207 -15.28 -7.51 -7.49
C SER A 207 -15.63 -8.19 -6.16
N GLN A 208 -16.29 -9.35 -6.23
CA GLN A 208 -16.72 -10.15 -5.07
C GLN A 208 -17.81 -9.46 -4.22
N ASP A 209 -18.69 -8.68 -4.85
CA ASP A 209 -19.80 -7.98 -4.20
C ASP A 209 -19.35 -7.14 -2.99
N ARG A 210 -18.20 -6.49 -3.12
CA ARG A 210 -17.69 -5.52 -2.14
C ARG A 210 -18.16 -4.13 -2.56
N TRP A 211 -18.87 -3.44 -1.68
CA TRP A 211 -19.41 -2.11 -1.98
C TRP A 211 -18.77 -1.08 -1.08
N ILE A 212 -18.30 0.02 -1.67
CA ILE A 212 -17.64 1.08 -0.92
C ILE A 212 -18.30 2.42 -1.22
N ARG A 213 -18.61 3.15 -0.17
CA ARG A 213 -19.08 4.53 -0.25
C ARG A 213 -17.95 5.48 0.10
N LEU A 214 -17.51 6.30 -0.84
CA LEU A 214 -16.48 7.31 -0.65
C LEU A 214 -17.14 8.68 -0.45
N ARG A 215 -16.95 9.29 0.72
CA ARG A 215 -17.46 10.62 1.06
C ARG A 215 -16.33 11.60 1.33
N GLY A 216 -16.50 12.86 0.95
CA GLY A 216 -15.47 13.89 1.13
C GLY A 216 -15.71 15.10 0.23
N LEU A 217 -14.70 15.95 0.09
CA LEU A 217 -14.73 17.00 -0.93
C LEU A 217 -14.52 16.38 -2.32
N VAL A 218 -15.19 16.91 -3.34
CA VAL A 218 -15.09 16.43 -4.72
C VAL A 218 -13.63 16.45 -5.19
N ASP A 219 -12.88 17.51 -4.91
CA ASP A 219 -11.47 17.63 -5.28
C ASP A 219 -10.58 16.58 -4.59
N ASP A 220 -10.87 16.27 -3.32
CA ASP A 220 -10.12 15.29 -2.54
C ASP A 220 -10.40 13.88 -3.07
N ILE A 221 -11.68 13.59 -3.36
CA ILE A 221 -12.11 12.34 -3.96
C ILE A 221 -11.49 12.17 -5.34
N LYS A 222 -11.56 13.19 -6.21
CA LYS A 222 -10.92 13.17 -7.54
C LYS A 222 -9.42 12.92 -7.41
N ALA A 223 -8.74 13.59 -6.49
CA ALA A 223 -7.29 13.40 -6.30
C ALA A 223 -6.95 11.92 -6.07
N VAL A 224 -7.73 11.22 -5.24
CA VAL A 224 -7.49 9.81 -4.92
C VAL A 224 -8.04 8.83 -5.95
N THR A 225 -9.15 9.12 -6.66
CA THR A 225 -9.77 8.14 -7.57
C THR A 225 -9.39 8.29 -9.04
N SER A 226 -9.12 9.52 -9.51
CA SER A 226 -8.93 9.81 -10.93
C SER A 226 -7.46 9.69 -11.36
N GLY A 227 -7.23 9.28 -12.60
CA GLY A 227 -5.90 9.16 -13.20
C GLY A 227 -5.06 8.01 -12.64
N GLN A 228 -3.99 7.68 -13.37
CA GLN A 228 -3.00 6.69 -12.95
C GLN A 228 -2.28 7.14 -11.68
N TRP A 229 -1.92 6.17 -10.83
CA TRP A 229 -1.10 6.43 -9.65
C TRP A 229 0.33 6.81 -10.02
N LEU A 230 1.00 5.95 -10.79
CA LEU A 230 2.37 6.15 -11.22
C LEU A 230 2.39 6.51 -12.70
N ARG A 231 3.00 7.66 -13.03
CA ARG A 231 3.28 8.03 -14.42
C ARG A 231 4.08 6.92 -15.12
N ASP A 232 3.87 6.75 -16.42
CA ASP A 232 4.71 5.89 -17.25
C ASP A 232 6.19 6.24 -17.16
N MET A 233 7.06 5.23 -17.21
CA MET A 233 8.51 5.45 -17.18
C MET A 233 8.97 6.09 -18.48
N THR A 234 9.88 7.07 -18.39
CA THR A 234 10.67 7.50 -19.55
C THR A 234 11.64 6.39 -19.97
N PRO A 235 12.17 6.41 -21.22
CA PRO A 235 13.15 5.42 -21.66
C PRO A 235 14.41 5.34 -20.76
N LEU A 236 14.87 6.47 -20.23
CA LEU A 236 16.00 6.53 -19.30
C LEU A 236 15.67 5.92 -17.93
N GLU A 237 14.49 6.24 -17.38
CA GLU A 237 14.01 5.65 -16.13
C GLU A 237 13.84 4.13 -16.27
N SER A 238 13.24 3.68 -17.37
CA SER A 238 13.08 2.26 -17.68
C SER A 238 14.43 1.53 -17.78
N SER A 239 15.38 2.11 -18.53
CA SER A 239 16.73 1.56 -18.65
C SER A 239 17.45 1.48 -17.30
N ALA A 240 17.32 2.50 -16.46
CA ALA A 240 17.90 2.51 -15.12
C ALA A 240 17.27 1.43 -14.21
N VAL A 241 15.96 1.23 -14.27
CA VAL A 241 15.27 0.16 -13.53
C VAL A 241 15.72 -1.22 -14.01
N SER A 242 15.86 -1.42 -15.32
CA SER A 242 16.39 -2.67 -15.89
C SER A 242 17.84 -2.93 -15.46
N ALA A 243 18.71 -1.92 -15.53
CA ALA A 243 20.10 -2.02 -15.09
C ALA A 243 20.19 -2.35 -13.59
N THR A 244 19.38 -1.68 -12.77
CA THR A 244 19.28 -1.94 -11.32
C THR A 244 18.84 -3.38 -11.05
N THR A 245 17.88 -3.88 -11.82
CA THR A 245 17.43 -5.27 -11.73
C THR A 245 18.57 -6.23 -12.07
N LEU A 246 19.30 -6.02 -13.17
CA LEU A 246 20.45 -6.85 -13.54
C LEU A 246 21.53 -6.85 -12.46
N VAL A 247 21.84 -5.70 -11.87
CA VAL A 247 22.79 -5.59 -10.75
C VAL A 247 22.32 -6.42 -9.55
N VAL A 248 21.03 -6.40 -9.23
CA VAL A 248 20.46 -7.23 -8.16
C VAL A 248 20.65 -8.72 -8.45
N TRP A 249 20.34 -9.18 -9.66
CA TRP A 249 20.53 -10.58 -10.07
C TRP A 249 22.01 -11.02 -10.00
N LEU A 250 22.93 -10.18 -10.46
CA LEU A 250 24.37 -10.44 -10.35
C LEU A 250 24.85 -10.45 -8.90
N SER A 251 24.36 -9.51 -8.08
CA SER A 251 24.70 -9.43 -6.66
C SER A 251 24.24 -10.66 -5.88
N ALA A 252 23.14 -11.30 -6.28
CA ALA A 252 22.67 -12.53 -5.65
C ALA A 252 23.70 -13.66 -5.78
N GLY A 253 24.33 -13.82 -6.94
CA GLY A 253 25.44 -14.75 -7.12
C GLY A 253 26.65 -14.38 -6.26
N PHE A 254 26.99 -13.08 -6.22
CA PHE A 254 28.11 -12.58 -5.43
C PHE A 254 27.92 -12.81 -3.90
N SER A 255 26.68 -12.81 -3.40
CA SER A 255 26.39 -13.05 -1.98
C SER A 255 26.90 -14.40 -1.44
N THR A 256 27.09 -15.38 -2.32
CA THR A 256 27.60 -16.72 -1.95
C THR A 256 29.07 -16.70 -1.51
N THR A 257 29.81 -15.64 -1.87
CA THR A 257 31.22 -15.50 -1.51
C THR A 257 31.41 -15.09 -0.05
N ALA A 258 30.43 -14.38 0.53
CA ALA A 258 30.49 -13.87 1.90
C ALA A 258 30.68 -14.98 2.93
N GLY A 259 31.33 -14.65 4.05
CA GLY A 259 31.51 -15.58 5.16
C GLY A 259 30.18 -16.05 5.75
N LYS A 260 30.21 -17.19 6.44
CA LYS A 260 29.01 -17.81 7.05
C LYS A 260 28.32 -16.86 8.03
N ASP A 261 29.11 -16.11 8.79
CA ASP A 261 28.61 -15.18 9.79
C ASP A 261 27.95 -13.96 9.11
N GLY A 262 28.56 -13.42 8.05
CA GLY A 262 27.95 -12.37 7.23
C GLY A 262 26.65 -12.81 6.56
N GLN A 263 26.61 -14.01 6.02
CA GLN A 263 25.39 -14.59 5.42
C GLN A 263 24.26 -14.76 6.43
N VAL A 264 24.57 -15.18 7.66
CA VAL A 264 23.60 -15.27 8.77
C VAL A 264 23.00 -13.90 9.08
N VAL A 265 23.83 -12.85 9.18
CA VAL A 265 23.34 -11.49 9.42
C VAL A 265 22.44 -11.01 8.28
N LEU A 266 22.82 -11.26 7.02
CA LEU A 266 22.01 -10.87 5.85
C LEU A 266 20.66 -11.62 5.81
N LEU A 267 20.65 -12.92 6.09
CA LEU A 267 19.42 -13.72 6.17
C LEU A 267 18.50 -13.21 7.29
N ALA A 268 19.05 -12.98 8.48
CA ALA A 268 18.30 -12.43 9.61
C ALA A 268 17.71 -11.06 9.24
N LEU A 269 18.50 -10.17 8.62
CA LEU A 269 18.03 -8.87 8.13
C LEU A 269 16.85 -9.02 7.17
N LEU A 270 16.96 -9.88 6.16
CA LEU A 270 15.93 -10.07 5.13
C LEU A 270 14.61 -10.59 5.73
N PHE A 271 14.66 -11.63 6.56
CA PHE A 271 13.46 -12.21 7.16
C PHE A 271 12.82 -11.29 8.19
N CYS A 272 13.62 -10.72 9.10
CA CYS A 272 13.09 -9.82 10.12
C CYS A 272 12.54 -8.53 9.49
N SER A 273 13.20 -7.95 8.48
CA SER A 273 12.70 -6.78 7.75
C SER A 273 11.41 -7.08 7.00
N ALA A 274 11.32 -8.23 6.33
CA ALA A 274 10.08 -8.66 5.68
C ALA A 274 8.92 -8.77 6.67
N GLY A 275 9.16 -9.40 7.82
CA GLY A 275 8.17 -9.57 8.88
C GLY A 275 7.72 -8.24 9.48
N MET A 276 8.67 -7.39 9.87
CA MET A 276 8.37 -6.08 10.47
C MET A 276 7.65 -5.15 9.48
N LEU A 277 8.08 -5.10 8.22
CA LEU A 277 7.39 -4.31 7.19
C LEU A 277 6.01 -4.88 6.87
N GLY A 278 5.85 -6.21 6.88
CA GLY A 278 4.55 -6.87 6.76
C GLY A 278 3.60 -6.49 7.90
N LEU A 279 4.07 -6.51 9.14
CA LEU A 279 3.31 -6.06 10.30
C LEU A 279 2.96 -4.57 10.21
N ALA A 280 3.87 -3.72 9.71
CA ALA A 280 3.59 -2.31 9.46
C ALA A 280 2.45 -2.15 8.43
N ASN A 281 2.49 -2.90 7.34
CA ASN A 281 1.46 -2.86 6.29
C ASN A 281 0.09 -3.34 6.77
N LEU A 282 0.05 -4.36 7.64
CA LEU A 282 -1.18 -4.86 8.25
C LEU A 282 -1.75 -3.89 9.27
N SER A 283 -0.88 -3.26 10.06
CA SER A 283 -1.27 -2.30 11.11
C SER A 283 -1.69 -0.95 10.54
N THR A 284 -1.35 -0.66 9.28
CA THR A 284 -1.75 0.59 8.61
C THR A 284 -3.27 0.62 8.40
N ARG A 285 -3.98 1.40 9.22
CA ARG A 285 -5.45 1.57 9.15
C ARG A 285 -5.89 2.75 8.29
N VAL A 286 -5.03 3.75 8.15
CA VAL A 286 -5.27 4.94 7.33
C VAL A 286 -4.34 4.86 6.14
N SER A 287 -4.91 4.92 4.95
CA SER A 287 -4.11 4.97 3.73
C SER A 287 -3.98 6.41 3.27
N CYS A 288 -2.80 6.77 2.75
CA CYS A 288 -2.53 8.10 2.24
C CYS A 288 -2.35 8.02 0.72
N MET A 289 -2.98 8.95 0.00
CA MET A 289 -2.79 9.09 -1.44
C MET A 289 -2.76 10.56 -1.83
N TYR A 290 -1.65 11.01 -2.44
CA TYR A 290 -1.38 12.42 -2.77
C TYR A 290 -1.66 13.40 -1.61
N GLY A 291 -1.30 13.02 -0.39
CA GLY A 291 -1.52 13.83 0.82
C GLY A 291 -2.96 13.84 1.33
N ARG A 292 -3.86 13.01 0.77
CA ARG A 292 -5.23 12.79 1.24
C ARG A 292 -5.31 11.47 1.99
N GLN A 293 -6.06 11.44 3.07
CA GLN A 293 -6.22 10.26 3.91
C GLN A 293 -7.57 9.59 3.64
N LEU A 294 -7.53 8.28 3.45
CA LEU A 294 -8.70 7.40 3.35
C LEU A 294 -8.86 6.68 4.69
N GLN A 295 -9.97 6.98 5.38
CA GLN A 295 -10.28 6.41 6.69
C GLN A 295 -11.68 5.81 6.71
N SER A 296 -11.80 4.57 7.22
CA SER A 296 -13.11 3.94 7.47
C SER A 296 -13.78 4.63 8.64
N LYS A 297 -15.00 5.13 8.42
CA LYS A 297 -15.76 5.89 9.43
C LYS A 297 -16.61 4.96 10.30
N ASP A 298 -17.30 4.03 9.66
CA ASP A 298 -18.37 3.24 10.28
C ASP A 298 -18.08 1.73 10.15
N SER A 299 -18.75 0.91 10.97
CA SER A 299 -18.73 -0.55 10.81
C SER A 299 -19.39 -0.92 9.48
N PRO A 300 -18.83 -1.88 8.71
CA PRO A 300 -19.44 -2.33 7.45
C PRO A 300 -20.87 -2.82 7.68
N GLU A 301 -21.81 -2.28 6.91
CA GLU A 301 -23.24 -2.63 6.96
C GLU A 301 -23.51 -3.80 6.01
N ARG A 302 -24.18 -4.85 6.48
CA ARG A 302 -24.41 -6.07 5.70
C ARG A 302 -25.72 -5.97 4.92
N PHE A 303 -25.69 -6.39 3.65
CA PHE A 303 -26.90 -6.55 2.84
C PHE A 303 -27.00 -7.98 2.31
N GLU A 304 -28.23 -8.48 2.15
CA GLU A 304 -28.47 -9.79 1.57
C GLU A 304 -28.46 -9.73 0.04
N ARG A 305 -29.07 -8.69 -0.54
CA ARG A 305 -29.11 -8.48 -1.98
C ARG A 305 -28.53 -7.12 -2.35
N ARG A 306 -27.96 -7.06 -3.55
CA ARG A 306 -27.51 -5.82 -4.17
C ARG A 306 -28.66 -4.83 -4.40
N LEU A 307 -29.88 -5.35 -4.59
CA LEU A 307 -31.09 -4.54 -4.76
C LEU A 307 -31.43 -3.77 -3.47
N ASP A 308 -31.42 -4.45 -2.32
CA ASP A 308 -31.71 -3.83 -1.02
C ASP A 308 -30.76 -2.65 -0.73
N LEU A 309 -29.48 -2.82 -1.05
CA LEU A 309 -28.48 -1.75 -1.00
C LEU A 309 -28.87 -0.57 -1.90
N ALA A 310 -29.25 -0.87 -3.15
CA ALA A 310 -29.63 0.17 -4.10
C ALA A 310 -30.86 0.95 -3.58
N GLU A 311 -31.89 0.24 -3.13
CA GLU A 311 -33.13 0.84 -2.61
C GLU A 311 -32.87 1.74 -1.41
N GLN A 312 -32.08 1.30 -0.44
CA GLN A 312 -31.71 2.13 0.72
C GLN A 312 -30.95 3.40 0.28
N LEU A 313 -29.96 3.27 -0.60
CA LEU A 313 -29.19 4.43 -1.07
C LEU A 313 -30.03 5.37 -1.95
N ILE A 314 -31.00 4.85 -2.71
CA ILE A 314 -31.95 5.67 -3.48
C ILE A 314 -32.86 6.45 -2.53
N GLN A 315 -33.36 5.81 -1.47
CA GLN A 315 -34.16 6.49 -0.45
C GLN A 315 -33.37 7.61 0.23
N GLU A 316 -32.09 7.38 0.54
CA GLU A 316 -31.22 8.39 1.16
C GLU A 316 -30.90 9.57 0.22
N THR A 317 -30.68 9.30 -1.07
CA THR A 317 -30.22 10.31 -2.03
C THR A 317 -31.38 11.00 -2.78
N GLY A 318 -32.56 10.40 -2.77
CA GLY A 318 -33.73 10.84 -3.56
C GLY A 318 -33.54 10.68 -5.07
N ARG A 319 -32.51 9.95 -5.51
CA ARG A 319 -32.14 9.79 -6.92
C ARG A 319 -31.90 8.32 -7.27
N GLN A 320 -32.33 7.93 -8.45
CA GLN A 320 -32.22 6.55 -8.97
C GLN A 320 -31.38 6.41 -10.24
N ASP A 321 -31.00 7.52 -10.86
CA ASP A 321 -30.32 7.53 -12.15
C ASP A 321 -28.90 6.94 -12.10
N TRP A 322 -28.17 7.17 -11.00
CA TRP A 322 -26.88 6.52 -10.75
C TRP A 322 -27.02 4.99 -10.64
N ALA A 323 -28.10 4.51 -10.01
CA ALA A 323 -28.34 3.09 -9.78
C ALA A 323 -28.73 2.37 -11.08
N LEU A 324 -29.55 3.02 -11.92
CA LEU A 324 -29.86 2.54 -13.28
C LEU A 324 -28.60 2.42 -14.12
N ARG A 325 -27.75 3.46 -14.14
CA ARG A 325 -26.53 3.47 -14.95
C ARG A 325 -25.45 2.49 -14.47
N LEU A 326 -25.42 2.18 -13.18
CA LEU A 326 -24.58 1.11 -12.62
C LEU A 326 -25.17 -0.30 -12.82
N GLY A 327 -26.39 -0.41 -13.34
CA GLY A 327 -27.09 -1.70 -13.49
C GLY A 327 -27.44 -2.35 -12.15
N MET A 328 -27.66 -1.55 -11.11
CA MET A 328 -28.10 -2.05 -9.80
C MET A 328 -29.62 -2.26 -9.74
N ILE A 329 -30.37 -1.50 -10.53
CA ILE A 329 -31.82 -1.62 -10.70
C ILE A 329 -32.16 -1.71 -12.19
N GLN A 330 -33.26 -2.38 -12.51
CA GLN A 330 -33.78 -2.44 -13.87
C GLN A 330 -34.63 -1.20 -14.16
N PRO A 331 -34.70 -0.74 -15.41
CA PRO A 331 -35.69 0.26 -15.80
C PRO A 331 -37.08 -0.30 -15.57
N LYS A 332 -37.99 0.49 -14.99
CA LYS A 332 -39.40 0.10 -14.90
C LYS A 332 -39.95 -0.08 -16.31
N THR A 333 -40.43 -1.29 -16.62
CA THR A 333 -41.13 -1.57 -17.87
C THR A 333 -42.53 -0.94 -17.84
N ALA A 334 -43.10 -0.64 -19.01
CA ALA A 334 -44.41 0.00 -19.11
C ALA A 334 -45.54 -0.78 -18.39
N ASP A 335 -45.39 -2.09 -18.21
CA ASP A 335 -46.33 -2.95 -17.48
C ASP A 335 -46.38 -2.69 -15.96
N ASP A 336 -45.31 -2.18 -15.35
CA ASP A 336 -45.28 -1.89 -13.90
C ASP A 336 -46.16 -0.68 -13.52
N ASN A 337 -46.54 0.16 -14.51
CA ASN A 337 -47.46 1.27 -14.30
C ASN A 337 -48.92 0.80 -14.22
N HIS A 338 -49.26 -0.38 -14.76
CA HIS A 338 -50.63 -0.89 -14.74
C HIS A 338 -51.02 -1.56 -13.42
N GLU A 339 -50.07 -2.14 -12.69
CA GLU A 339 -50.37 -2.77 -11.39
C GLU A 339 -50.66 -1.76 -10.26
N HIS A 340 -50.11 -0.55 -10.34
CA HIS A 340 -50.40 0.50 -9.35
C HIS A 340 -51.74 1.24 -9.58
N GLU A 341 -52.33 1.16 -10.77
CA GLU A 341 -53.65 1.76 -11.06
C GLU A 341 -54.83 0.81 -10.83
N LEU A 342 -54.58 -0.50 -10.73
CA LEU A 342 -55.61 -1.51 -10.49
C LEU A 342 -55.64 -1.94 -9.01
N GLY A 343 -55.92 -0.98 -8.13
CA GLY A 343 -56.47 -1.29 -6.81
C GLY A 343 -57.80 -2.08 -6.95
N PRO A 344 -58.12 -3.00 -6.03
CA PRO A 344 -59.22 -3.92 -6.21
C PRO A 344 -60.55 -3.17 -6.31
N LYS A 345 -61.20 -3.25 -7.49
CA LYS A 345 -62.64 -3.00 -7.57
C LYS A 345 -63.33 -4.15 -6.86
N ILE A 346 -63.64 -3.92 -5.59
CA ILE A 346 -64.56 -4.73 -4.81
C ILE A 346 -65.89 -4.73 -5.58
N MET A 347 -66.38 -5.93 -5.90
CA MET A 347 -67.77 -6.17 -6.28
C MET A 347 -68.32 -7.30 -5.44
#